data_AF-A0A0F9K6A9-F1
#
_entry.id   AF-A0A0F9K6A9-F1
#
_cell.length_a   1.000
_cell.length_b   1.000
_cell.length_c   1.000
_cell.angle_alpha   90.00
_cell.angle_beta   90.00
_cell.angle_gamma   90.00
#
_symmetry.space_group_name_H-M   'P 1'
#
loop_
_entity.id
_entity.type
_entity.pdbx_description
1 polymer ?
#
loop_
_entity_poly.entity_id
_entity_poly.type
_entity_poly.pdbx_seq_one_letter_code
_entity_poly.pdbx_strand_id
1 'polypeptide(L)'
;MTDIIAKLEAATEAEQGNVILEAIDYARKQGWISAKAREDARLFVGVGAFLDAALILVPDGWDVEIKQSRHRKGWRALLWSGGYGTGKFGDAPTPALALCIAALKARPRCRGLKP
;
A
#
# COMPACT_ATOMS: atom_id res chain seq x y z
N MET A 1 3.98 -1.71 12.62
CA MET A 1 4.19 -1.05 11.31
C MET A 1 5.32 -1.71 10.54
N THR A 2 6.50 -1.96 11.14
CA THR A 2 7.62 -2.66 10.48
C THR A 2 7.25 -4.07 10.01
N ASP A 3 6.41 -4.79 10.78
CA ASP A 3 6.03 -6.16 10.47
C ASP A 3 5.23 -6.30 9.15
N ILE A 4 4.17 -5.50 8.96
CA ILE A 4 3.36 -5.59 7.74
C ILE A 4 4.10 -5.11 6.49
N ILE A 5 4.95 -4.09 6.61
CA ILE A 5 5.77 -3.61 5.49
C ILE A 5 6.82 -4.68 5.12
N ALA A 6 7.47 -5.29 6.11
CA ALA A 6 8.44 -6.37 5.85
C ALA A 6 7.78 -7.59 5.20
N LYS A 7 6.56 -7.96 5.64
CA LYS A 7 5.76 -9.00 4.99
C LYS A 7 5.46 -8.68 3.53
N LEU A 8 5.06 -7.44 3.23
CA LEU A 8 4.82 -7.00 1.85
C LEU A 8 6.10 -6.99 1.01
N GLU A 9 7.24 -6.59 1.58
CA GLU A 9 8.54 -6.58 0.91
C GLU A 9 9.05 -8.00 0.60
N ALA A 10 8.69 -8.99 1.43
CA ALA A 10 9.05 -10.40 1.24
C ALA A 10 8.06 -11.20 0.39
N ALA A 11 6.85 -10.67 0.16
CA ALA A 11 5.77 -11.38 -0.52
C ALA A 11 6.08 -11.63 -1.99
N THR A 12 5.73 -12.83 -2.45
CA THR A 12 5.75 -13.20 -3.87
C THR A 12 4.43 -12.82 -4.57
N GLU A 13 4.39 -12.93 -5.89
CA GLU A 13 3.17 -12.72 -6.68
C GLU A 13 2.03 -13.67 -6.30
N ALA A 14 2.36 -14.92 -5.95
CA ALA A 14 1.39 -15.93 -5.53
C ALA A 14 0.74 -15.60 -4.17
N GLU A 15 1.46 -14.88 -3.31
CA GLU A 15 1.00 -14.54 -1.95
C GLU A 15 0.30 -13.17 -1.90
N GLN A 16 0.36 -12.38 -2.98
CA GLN A 16 -0.02 -10.96 -2.92
C GLN A 16 -1.45 -10.73 -2.44
N GLY A 17 -2.42 -11.57 -2.84
CA GLY A 17 -3.81 -11.42 -2.44
C GLY A 17 -3.98 -11.47 -0.92
N ASN A 18 -3.37 -12.45 -0.26
CA ASN A 18 -3.44 -12.61 1.19
C ASN A 18 -2.75 -11.46 1.92
N VAL A 19 -1.56 -11.06 1.45
CA VAL A 19 -0.77 -10.02 2.12
C VAL A 19 -1.39 -8.63 1.92
N ILE A 20 -2.02 -8.37 0.77
CA ILE A 20 -2.81 -7.14 0.53
C ILE A 20 -4.01 -7.08 1.49
N LEU A 21 -4.72 -8.18 1.71
CA LEU A 21 -5.81 -8.23 2.69
C LEU A 21 -5.32 -7.97 4.11
N GLU A 22 -4.17 -8.53 4.51
CA GLU A 22 -3.55 -8.22 5.81
C GLU A 22 -3.21 -6.72 5.93
N ALA A 23 -2.70 -6.10 4.87
CA ALA A 23 -2.39 -4.67 4.83
C ALA A 23 -3.65 -3.79 4.94
N ILE A 24 -4.74 -4.18 4.26
CA ILE A 24 -6.05 -3.53 4.35
C ILE A 24 -6.63 -3.66 5.77
N ASP A 25 -6.59 -4.85 6.35
CA ASP A 25 -7.05 -5.09 7.71
C ASP A 25 -6.22 -4.31 8.74
N TYR A 26 -4.92 -4.22 8.53
CA TYR A 26 -4.04 -3.36 9.32
C TYR A 26 -4.45 -1.89 9.21
N ALA A 27 -4.61 -1.37 7.99
CA ALA A 27 -5.02 0.02 7.76
C ALA A 27 -6.39 0.34 8.38
N ARG A 28 -7.34 -0.61 8.33
CA ARG A 28 -8.63 -0.49 9.00
C ARG A 28 -8.47 -0.40 10.51
N LYS A 29 -7.65 -1.28 11.13
CA LYS A 29 -7.36 -1.27 12.57
C LYS A 29 -6.71 0.04 13.02
N GLN A 30 -5.91 0.67 12.17
CA GLN A 30 -5.31 1.99 12.44
C GLN A 30 -6.30 3.17 12.22
N GLY A 31 -7.50 2.91 11.72
CA GLY A 31 -8.48 3.95 11.40
C GLY A 31 -8.15 4.77 10.15
N TRP A 32 -7.23 4.30 9.30
CA TRP A 32 -6.82 5.02 8.08
C TRP A 32 -7.80 4.87 6.92
N ILE A 33 -8.62 3.81 6.95
CA ILE A 33 -9.66 3.54 5.98
C ILE A 33 -10.98 3.19 6.68
N SER A 34 -12.09 3.42 5.98
CA SER A 34 -13.44 3.10 6.47
C SER A 34 -13.74 1.60 6.41
N ALA A 35 -14.82 1.16 7.07
CA ALA A 35 -15.29 -0.22 6.96
C ALA A 35 -15.74 -0.55 5.53
N LYS A 36 -16.39 0.40 4.84
CA LYS A 36 -16.79 0.24 3.43
C LYS A 36 -15.58 0.06 2.52
N ALA A 37 -14.57 0.92 2.66
CA ALA A 37 -13.33 0.83 1.88
C ALA A 37 -12.63 -0.53 2.04
N ARG A 38 -12.67 -1.12 3.25
CA ARG A 38 -12.18 -2.49 3.49
C ARG A 38 -12.97 -3.54 2.70
N GLU A 39 -14.30 -3.47 2.71
CA GLU A 39 -15.13 -4.43 1.98
C GLU A 39 -14.97 -4.28 0.46
N ASP A 40 -14.89 -3.05 -0.05
CA ASP A 40 -14.59 -2.79 -1.46
C ASP A 40 -13.23 -3.39 -1.85
N ALA A 41 -12.20 -3.22 -1.01
CA ALA A 41 -10.89 -3.84 -1.23
C ALA A 41 -10.94 -5.38 -1.25
N ARG A 42 -11.75 -6.00 -0.39
CA ARG A 42 -11.95 -7.46 -0.38
C ARG A 42 -12.58 -7.97 -1.66
N LEU A 43 -13.57 -7.23 -2.18
CA LEU A 43 -14.19 -7.55 -3.47
C LEU A 43 -13.16 -7.46 -4.61
N PHE A 44 -12.35 -6.40 -4.64
CA PHE A 44 -11.29 -6.26 -5.63
C PHE A 44 -10.27 -7.41 -5.58
N VAL A 45 -9.79 -7.78 -4.38
CA VAL A 45 -8.90 -8.94 -4.21
C VAL A 45 -9.58 -10.23 -4.69
N GLY A 46 -10.86 -10.43 -4.37
CA GLY A 46 -11.62 -11.62 -4.75
C GLY A 46 -11.75 -11.84 -6.25
N VAL A 47 -11.69 -10.77 -7.05
CA VAL A 47 -11.72 -10.82 -8.53
C VAL A 47 -10.35 -10.64 -9.18
N GLY A 48 -9.27 -10.59 -8.38
CA GLY A 48 -7.90 -10.41 -8.88
C GLY A 48 -7.50 -8.97 -9.23
N ALA A 49 -8.33 -7.98 -8.91
CA ALA A 49 -8.08 -6.55 -9.09
C ALA A 49 -7.17 -5.99 -7.98
N PHE A 50 -5.98 -6.58 -7.81
CA PHE A 50 -5.09 -6.27 -6.68
C PHE A 50 -4.60 -4.81 -6.67
N LEU A 51 -4.46 -4.18 -7.84
CA LEU A 51 -4.03 -2.79 -7.92
C LEU A 51 -5.12 -1.84 -7.42
N ASP A 52 -6.38 -2.08 -7.78
CA ASP A 52 -7.54 -1.33 -7.27
C ASP A 52 -7.69 -1.49 -5.76
N ALA A 53 -7.48 -2.70 -5.24
CA ALA A 53 -7.41 -2.92 -3.79
C ALA A 53 -6.27 -2.13 -3.13
N ALA A 54 -5.10 -2.04 -3.75
CA ALA A 54 -3.97 -1.29 -3.24
C ALA A 54 -4.19 0.23 -3.29
N LEU A 55 -4.92 0.74 -4.29
CA LEU A 55 -5.27 2.17 -4.39
C LEU A 55 -6.09 2.66 -3.20
N ILE A 56 -6.92 1.81 -2.60
CA ILE A 56 -7.68 2.15 -1.39
C ILE A 56 -6.77 2.53 -0.20
N LEU A 57 -5.53 2.02 -0.16
CA LEU A 57 -4.58 2.37 0.90
C LEU A 57 -3.94 3.76 0.71
N VAL A 58 -3.96 4.29 -0.52
CA VAL A 58 -3.35 5.58 -0.84
C VAL A 58 -4.06 6.66 -0.03
N PRO A 59 -3.33 7.52 0.71
CA PRO A 59 -3.96 8.62 1.43
C PRO A 59 -4.56 9.62 0.45
N ASP A 60 -5.72 10.19 0.82
CA ASP A 60 -6.39 11.21 0.01
C ASP A 60 -5.46 12.40 -0.26
N GLY A 61 -5.52 12.92 -1.49
CA GLY A 61 -4.69 14.05 -1.93
C GLY A 61 -3.22 13.70 -2.22
N TRP A 62 -2.89 12.41 -2.33
CA TRP A 62 -1.59 11.94 -2.80
C TRP A 62 -1.67 11.52 -4.27
N ASP A 63 -0.66 11.89 -5.02
CA ASP A 63 -0.48 11.42 -6.38
C ASP A 63 0.31 10.11 -6.40
N VAL A 64 0.10 9.31 -7.45
CA VAL A 64 0.69 7.98 -7.60
C VAL A 64 1.40 7.86 -8.95
N GLU A 65 2.65 7.38 -8.94
CA GLU A 65 3.35 6.88 -10.13
C GLU A 65 3.76 5.42 -9.89
N ILE A 66 3.46 4.55 -10.84
CA ILE A 66 3.89 3.16 -10.83
C ILE A 66 4.71 2.91 -12.09
N LYS A 67 5.92 2.39 -11.93
CA LYS A 67 6.80 2.06 -13.05
C LYS A 67 7.57 0.78 -12.79
N GLN A 68 7.86 0.06 -13.86
CA GLN A 68 8.78 -1.06 -13.79
C GLN A 68 10.19 -0.54 -13.47
N SER A 69 10.85 -1.15 -12.49
CA SER A 69 12.19 -0.74 -12.10
C SER A 69 13.19 -1.21 -13.16
N ARG A 70 13.92 -0.28 -13.77
CA ARG A 70 14.96 -0.62 -14.76
C ARG A 70 16.19 -1.29 -14.13
N HIS A 71 16.41 -1.09 -12.83
CA HIS A 71 17.60 -1.55 -12.12
C HIS A 71 17.35 -2.70 -11.15
N ARG A 72 16.07 -2.99 -10.84
CA ARG A 72 15.68 -4.13 -9.99
C ARG A 72 14.64 -4.94 -10.75
N LYS A 73 14.73 -6.28 -10.74
CA LYS A 73 13.64 -7.12 -11.25
C LYS A 73 12.39 -6.85 -10.40
N GLY A 74 11.44 -6.08 -10.92
CA GLY A 74 10.20 -5.75 -10.21
C GLY A 74 9.63 -4.36 -10.53
N TRP A 75 8.76 -3.89 -9.64
CA TRP A 75 7.99 -2.66 -9.77
C TRP A 75 8.34 -1.68 -8.66
N ARG A 76 8.25 -0.39 -8.98
CA ARG A 76 8.36 0.72 -8.04
C ARG A 76 7.09 1.55 -8.07
N ALA A 77 6.50 1.77 -6.91
CA ALA A 77 5.47 2.78 -6.71
C ALA A 77 6.05 3.99 -5.97
N LEU A 78 5.68 5.18 -6.40
CA LEU A 78 6.05 6.47 -5.82
C LEU A 78 4.76 7.21 -5.45
N LEU A 79 4.72 7.75 -4.25
CA LEU A 79 3.64 8.58 -3.73
C LEU A 79 4.19 9.92 -3.27
N TRP A 80 3.53 11.02 -3.63
CA TRP A 80 3.87 12.37 -3.12
C TRP A 80 2.62 13.16 -2.77
N SER A 81 2.74 14.07 -1.79
CA SER A 81 1.69 15.02 -1.42
C SER A 81 2.16 16.45 -1.67
N GLY A 82 1.31 17.27 -2.28
CA GLY A 82 1.51 18.73 -2.39
C GLY A 82 2.57 19.23 -3.38
N GLY A 83 2.82 18.51 -4.49
CA GLY A 83 3.85 18.86 -5.47
C GLY A 83 5.26 18.46 -5.02
N TYR A 84 6.22 18.39 -5.98
CA TYR A 84 7.56 17.78 -5.90
C TYR A 84 8.31 17.92 -4.55
N GLY A 85 7.96 17.09 -3.57
CA GLY A 85 8.57 16.98 -2.24
C GLY A 85 9.01 15.55 -1.92
N THR A 86 9.35 15.26 -0.65
CA THR A 86 9.85 13.95 -0.17
C THR A 86 8.80 12.84 -0.34
N GLY A 87 8.77 12.23 -1.53
CA GLY A 87 7.90 11.11 -1.83
C GLY A 87 8.22 9.86 -1.02
N LYS A 88 7.23 8.99 -0.87
CA LYS A 88 7.41 7.62 -0.36
C LYS A 88 7.43 6.66 -1.51
N PHE A 89 8.25 5.63 -1.39
CA PHE A 89 8.33 4.60 -2.40
C PHE A 89 8.26 3.21 -1.81
N GLY A 90 7.78 2.29 -2.62
CA GLY A 90 7.81 0.86 -2.38
C GLY A 90 8.38 0.16 -3.60
N ASP A 91 9.23 -0.85 -3.37
CA ASP A 91 9.73 -1.75 -4.40
C ASP A 91 9.17 -3.14 -4.10
N ALA A 92 8.62 -3.84 -5.08
CA ALA A 92 8.12 -5.21 -4.92
C ALA A 92 8.06 -5.97 -6.26
N PRO A 93 7.88 -7.31 -6.24
CA PRO A 93 7.72 -8.10 -7.47
C PRO A 93 6.48 -7.74 -8.31
N THR A 94 5.43 -7.16 -7.70
CA THR A 94 4.19 -6.77 -8.39
C THR A 94 3.86 -5.28 -8.14
N PRO A 95 3.13 -4.61 -9.05
CA PRO A 95 2.78 -3.19 -8.88
C PRO A 95 1.88 -2.95 -7.66
N ALA A 96 0.95 -3.87 -7.37
CA ALA A 96 0.04 -3.76 -6.23
C ALA A 96 0.78 -3.82 -4.89
N LEU A 97 1.74 -4.75 -4.74
CA LEU A 97 2.58 -4.84 -3.54
C LEU A 97 3.44 -3.58 -3.36
N ALA A 98 4.06 -3.10 -4.44
CA ALA A 98 4.87 -1.89 -4.41
C ALA A 98 4.05 -0.68 -3.95
N LEU A 99 2.81 -0.56 -4.44
CA LEU A 99 1.88 0.51 -4.05
C LEU A 99 1.47 0.39 -2.58
N CYS A 100 1.13 -0.81 -2.09
CA CYS A 100 0.80 -1.03 -0.68
C CYS A 100 1.95 -0.57 0.24
N ILE A 101 3.20 -0.93 -0.10
CA ILE A 101 4.37 -0.52 0.67
C ILE A 101 4.51 1.01 0.67
N ALA A 102 4.41 1.65 -0.49
CA ALA A 102 4.51 3.10 -0.60
C ALA A 102 3.40 3.79 0.21
N ALA A 103 2.16 3.32 0.11
CA ALA A 103 0.99 3.85 0.81
C ALA A 103 1.14 3.74 2.33
N LEU A 104 1.56 2.58 2.83
CA LEU A 104 1.81 2.40 4.27
C LEU A 104 2.96 3.27 4.77
N LYS A 105 4.02 3.46 3.97
CA LYS A 105 5.13 4.39 4.30
C LYS A 105 4.70 5.86 4.28
N ALA A 106 3.64 6.21 3.54
CA ALA A 106 3.07 7.55 3.44
C ALA A 106 2.16 7.91 4.61
N ARG A 107 1.61 6.91 5.31
CA ARG A 107 0.81 7.15 6.51
C ARG A 107 1.70 7.62 7.66
N PRO A 108 1.29 8.67 8.42
CA PRO A 108 2.06 9.13 9.56
C PRO A 108 2.19 8.00 10.59
N ARG A 109 3.34 7.94 11.27
CA ARG A 109 3.46 7.07 12.45
C ARG A 109 2.42 7.58 13.45
N CYS A 110 1.51 6.72 13.90
CA CYS A 110 0.75 6.97 15.11
C CYS A 110 1.74 7.10 16.28
N ARG A 111 2.35 8.27 16.48
CA ARG A 111 2.84 8.67 17.79
C ARG A 111 1.57 8.94 18.58
N GLY A 112 1.42 8.23 19.70
CA GLY A 112 0.24 8.34 20.54
C GLY A 112 -0.19 9.80 20.69
N LEU A 113 -1.48 10.03 20.49
CA LEU A 113 -2.16 11.17 21.09
C LEU A 113 -1.76 11.17 22.56
N LYS A 114 -0.81 12.04 22.94
CA LYS A 114 -0.77 12.49 24.32
C LYS A 114 -1.88 13.53 24.46
N PRO A 115 -2.66 13.46 25.55
CA PRO A 115 -3.78 14.36 25.80
C PRO A 115 -3.33 15.83 25.84
#